data_AF-A0A2N9M500-F1
#
_entry.id   AF-A0A2N9M500-F1
#
_cell.length_a   1.000
_cell.length_b   1.000
_cell.length_c   1.000
_cell.angle_alpha   90.00
_cell.angle_beta   90.00
_cell.angle_gamma   90.00
#
_symmetry.space_group_name_H-M   'P 1'
#
loop_
_entity.id
_entity.type
_entity.pdbx_description
1 polymer ?
#
loop_
_entity_poly.entity_id
_entity_poly.type
_entity_poly.pdbx_seq_one_letter_code
_entity_poly.pdbx_strand_id
1 'polypeptide(L)'
;MEHTLPALPYAADALAPHISKETMDYHYGKHHQTYVTNLNNLIKGTEFAQLGLEDIVRKSSGPVFNNAAQVWNHTFFWNSLKPGGGGEPVGALAKAIVAKWGSFAAFREAFSKSAVGNFGSGWTWLVRKPDGSVDVVNTSNAGTPLTTADKPLLTIDVWEHAYYIDYRNARAKFVETFLNSLANWDFAGRNFG
;
A
#
# COMPACT_ATOMS: atom_id res chain seq x y z
N MET A 1 -10.10 -20.28 -10.58
CA MET A 1 -10.58 -18.93 -10.24
C MET A 1 -9.79 -17.93 -11.07
N GLU A 2 -10.49 -16.99 -11.70
CA GLU A 2 -9.87 -15.88 -12.42
C GLU A 2 -9.89 -14.65 -11.53
N HIS A 3 -8.75 -13.98 -11.38
CA HIS A 3 -8.67 -12.73 -10.62
C HIS A 3 -9.02 -11.55 -11.54
N THR A 4 -9.79 -10.60 -11.02
CA THR A 4 -10.16 -9.38 -11.73
C THR A 4 -9.49 -8.17 -11.08
N LEU A 5 -9.23 -7.13 -11.87
CA LEU A 5 -8.75 -5.85 -11.33
C LEU A 5 -9.83 -5.26 -10.41
N PRO A 6 -9.57 -5.09 -9.10
CA PRO A 6 -10.57 -4.53 -8.19
C PRO A 6 -10.86 -3.08 -8.53
N ALA A 7 -12.14 -2.69 -8.54
CA ALA A 7 -12.54 -1.31 -8.81
C ALA A 7 -11.91 -0.33 -7.81
N LEU A 8 -11.53 0.86 -8.28
CA LEU A 8 -11.10 1.95 -7.41
C LEU A 8 -12.23 2.36 -6.45
N PRO A 9 -11.91 2.73 -5.19
CA PRO A 9 -12.91 3.20 -4.23
C PRO A 9 -13.38 4.64 -4.49
N TYR A 10 -12.86 5.29 -5.52
CA TYR A 10 -13.15 6.67 -5.94
C TYR A 10 -12.93 6.83 -7.46
N ALA A 11 -13.36 7.95 -8.03
CA ALA A 11 -13.13 8.27 -9.45
C ALA A 11 -11.62 8.45 -9.75
N ALA A 12 -11.18 8.12 -10.96
CA ALA A 12 -9.75 8.08 -11.33
C ALA A 12 -9.03 9.44 -11.25
N ASP A 13 -9.75 10.56 -11.19
CA ASP A 13 -9.22 11.91 -11.04
C ASP A 13 -9.42 12.49 -9.63
N ALA A 14 -10.05 11.74 -8.72
CA ALA A 14 -10.45 12.24 -7.40
C ALA A 14 -9.28 12.53 -6.44
N LEU A 15 -8.06 12.11 -6.79
CA LEU A 15 -6.84 12.38 -6.01
C LEU A 15 -6.03 13.57 -6.53
N ALA A 16 -6.46 14.21 -7.62
CA ALA A 16 -5.81 15.43 -8.11
C ALA A 16 -5.96 16.58 -7.09
N PRO A 17 -4.95 17.46 -6.96
CA PRO A 17 -3.72 17.53 -7.74
C PRO A 17 -2.57 16.65 -7.19
N HIS A 18 -2.82 15.85 -6.15
CA HIS A 18 -1.79 15.14 -5.40
C HIS A 18 -1.31 13.86 -6.10
N ILE A 19 -2.21 13.17 -6.80
CA ILE A 19 -1.90 12.12 -7.77
C ILE A 19 -2.67 12.48 -9.04
N SER A 20 -1.97 12.67 -10.15
CA SER A 20 -2.62 13.05 -11.40
C SER A 20 -3.45 11.92 -12.00
N LYS A 21 -4.41 12.27 -12.85
CA LYS A 21 -5.14 11.29 -13.66
C LYS A 21 -4.18 10.46 -14.52
N GLU A 22 -3.10 11.05 -15.03
CA GLU A 22 -2.08 10.34 -15.80
C GLU A 22 -1.40 9.25 -14.95
N THR A 23 -1.00 9.58 -13.72
CA THR A 23 -0.50 8.57 -12.76
C THR A 23 -1.52 7.47 -12.53
N MET A 24 -2.81 7.79 -12.35
CA MET A 24 -3.85 6.76 -12.17
C MET A 24 -4.05 5.88 -13.41
N ASP A 25 -4.01 6.46 -14.62
CA ASP A 25 -4.14 5.73 -15.88
C ASP A 25 -3.00 4.71 -16.06
N TYR A 26 -1.77 5.06 -15.66
CA TYR A 26 -0.62 4.15 -15.70
C TYR A 26 -0.56 3.21 -14.50
N HIS A 27 -0.64 3.72 -13.28
CA HIS A 27 -0.42 2.92 -12.06
C HIS A 27 -1.55 1.92 -11.82
N TYR A 28 -2.81 2.36 -11.87
CA TYR A 28 -3.97 1.47 -11.77
C TYR A 28 -4.26 0.79 -13.12
N GLY A 29 -4.40 1.59 -14.19
CA GLY A 29 -4.87 1.10 -15.49
C GLY A 29 -3.85 0.25 -16.28
N LYS A 30 -2.55 0.37 -15.99
CA LYS A 30 -1.49 -0.44 -16.64
C LYS A 30 -0.73 -1.34 -15.67
N HIS A 31 -0.08 -0.81 -14.64
CA HIS A 31 0.75 -1.60 -13.72
C HIS A 31 -0.09 -2.63 -12.95
N HIS A 32 -1.12 -2.17 -12.23
CA HIS A 32 -1.99 -3.08 -11.47
C HIS A 32 -2.71 -4.09 -12.38
N GLN A 33 -3.27 -3.63 -13.51
CA GLN A 33 -3.88 -4.52 -14.51
C GLN A 33 -2.90 -5.57 -15.05
N THR A 34 -1.64 -5.20 -15.30
CA THR A 34 -0.62 -6.14 -15.80
C THR A 34 -0.31 -7.21 -14.77
N TYR A 35 -0.24 -6.87 -13.47
CA TYR A 35 -0.06 -7.88 -12.42
C TYR A 35 -1.23 -8.88 -12.37
N VAL A 36 -2.47 -8.42 -12.53
CA VAL A 36 -3.65 -9.31 -12.61
C VAL A 36 -3.56 -10.24 -13.82
N THR A 37 -3.28 -9.69 -15.01
CA THR A 37 -3.16 -10.47 -16.24
C THR A 37 -2.05 -11.52 -16.14
N ASN A 38 -0.88 -11.12 -15.63
CA ASN A 38 0.26 -12.01 -15.45
C ASN A 38 -0.04 -13.10 -14.41
N LEU A 39 -0.66 -12.76 -13.28
CA LEU A 39 -1.07 -13.73 -12.27
C LEU A 39 -1.97 -14.81 -12.89
N ASN A 40 -3.03 -14.41 -13.59
CA ASN A 40 -3.96 -15.33 -14.24
C ASN A 40 -3.26 -16.23 -15.27
N ASN A 41 -2.23 -15.75 -15.95
CA ASN A 41 -1.45 -16.58 -16.87
C ASN A 41 -0.53 -17.57 -16.15
N LEU A 42 0.10 -17.15 -15.05
CA LEU A 42 1.04 -17.97 -14.29
C LEU A 42 0.37 -19.08 -13.48
N ILE A 43 -0.86 -18.90 -13.01
CA ILE A 43 -1.53 -19.88 -12.15
C ILE A 43 -2.28 -20.98 -12.92
N LYS A 44 -2.48 -20.83 -14.24
CA LYS A 44 -3.18 -21.83 -15.08
C LYS A 44 -2.49 -23.19 -14.98
N GLY A 45 -3.26 -24.22 -14.64
CA GLY A 45 -2.75 -25.60 -14.51
C GLY A 45 -1.86 -25.85 -13.28
N THR A 46 -1.77 -24.89 -12.35
CA THR A 46 -1.01 -25.03 -11.10
C THR A 46 -1.94 -25.26 -9.90
N GLU A 47 -1.38 -25.60 -8.74
CA GLU A 47 -2.13 -25.69 -7.48
C GLU A 47 -2.78 -24.36 -7.05
N PHE A 48 -2.28 -23.23 -7.54
CA PHE A 48 -2.80 -21.89 -7.23
C PHE A 48 -4.07 -21.55 -8.02
N ALA A 49 -4.41 -22.31 -9.07
CA ALA A 49 -5.48 -21.98 -9.99
C ALA A 49 -6.85 -21.81 -9.33
N GLN A 50 -7.10 -22.41 -8.17
CA GLN A 50 -8.38 -22.35 -7.46
C GLN A 50 -8.32 -21.63 -6.12
N LEU A 51 -7.18 -21.03 -5.77
CA LEU A 51 -6.99 -20.35 -4.49
C LEU A 51 -7.45 -18.89 -4.56
N GLY A 52 -7.85 -18.35 -3.41
CA GLY A 52 -8.03 -16.91 -3.25
C GLY A 52 -6.69 -16.17 -3.30
N LEU A 53 -6.71 -14.88 -3.67
CA LEU A 53 -5.49 -14.08 -3.83
C LEU A 53 -4.57 -14.13 -2.60
N GLU A 54 -5.16 -13.99 -1.42
CA GLU A 54 -4.47 -14.02 -0.14
C GLU A 54 -3.77 -15.36 0.15
N ASP A 55 -4.39 -16.47 -0.23
CA ASP A 55 -3.80 -17.80 -0.09
C ASP A 55 -2.63 -17.99 -1.07
N ILE A 56 -2.76 -17.46 -2.29
CA ILE A 56 -1.68 -17.49 -3.27
C ILE A 56 -0.48 -16.70 -2.75
N VAL A 57 -0.69 -15.50 -2.21
CA VAL A 57 0.39 -14.69 -1.63
C VAL A 57 1.12 -15.45 -0.51
N ARG A 58 0.41 -16.17 0.35
CA ARG A 58 1.01 -16.89 1.48
C ARG A 58 1.74 -18.18 1.10
N LYS A 59 1.32 -18.84 0.01
CA LYS A 59 1.83 -20.17 -0.36
C LYS A 59 2.82 -20.15 -1.52
N SER A 60 2.75 -19.16 -2.40
CA SER A 60 3.58 -19.10 -3.60
C SER A 60 4.95 -18.48 -3.34
N SER A 61 5.84 -18.63 -4.33
CA SER A 61 7.14 -17.95 -4.39
C SER A 61 7.43 -17.50 -5.82
N GLY A 62 8.53 -16.78 -6.04
CA GLY A 62 8.99 -16.39 -7.37
C GLY A 62 7.96 -15.55 -8.15
N PRO A 63 7.79 -15.75 -9.47
CA PRO A 63 6.92 -14.94 -10.31
C PRO A 63 5.44 -14.95 -9.89
N VAL A 64 4.93 -16.07 -9.39
CA VAL A 64 3.53 -16.17 -8.91
C VAL A 64 3.35 -15.26 -7.70
N PHE A 65 4.27 -15.35 -6.73
CA PHE A 65 4.26 -14.48 -5.55
C PHE A 65 4.36 -13.01 -5.96
N ASN A 66 5.31 -12.67 -6.84
CA ASN A 66 5.52 -11.28 -7.25
C ASN A 66 4.25 -10.65 -7.82
N ASN A 67 3.53 -11.35 -8.69
CA ASN A 67 2.30 -10.81 -9.27
C ASN A 67 1.14 -10.83 -8.27
N ALA A 68 0.96 -11.92 -7.52
CA ALA A 68 -0.12 -12.00 -6.52
C ALA A 68 0.02 -10.92 -5.44
N ALA A 69 1.23 -10.76 -4.89
CA ALA A 69 1.49 -9.79 -3.84
C ALA A 69 1.39 -8.36 -4.38
N GLN A 70 1.81 -8.07 -5.62
CA GLN A 70 1.57 -6.74 -6.21
C GLN A 70 0.09 -6.45 -6.42
N VAL A 71 -0.75 -7.41 -6.84
CA VAL A 71 -2.21 -7.21 -6.92
C VAL A 71 -2.76 -6.87 -5.54
N TRP A 72 -2.36 -7.61 -4.50
CA TRP A 72 -2.84 -7.37 -3.14
C TRP A 72 -2.35 -6.01 -2.60
N ASN A 73 -1.06 -5.70 -2.76
CA ASN A 73 -0.45 -4.46 -2.28
C ASN A 73 -1.08 -3.22 -2.93
N HIS A 74 -1.28 -3.24 -4.25
CA HIS A 74 -1.92 -2.12 -4.96
C HIS A 74 -3.37 -1.96 -4.52
N THR A 75 -4.12 -3.06 -4.40
CA THR A 75 -5.51 -3.00 -3.91
C THR A 75 -5.57 -2.39 -2.51
N PHE A 76 -4.65 -2.75 -1.61
CA PHE A 76 -4.54 -2.16 -0.28
C PHE A 76 -4.11 -0.67 -0.33
N PHE A 77 -3.21 -0.31 -1.24
CA PHE A 77 -2.76 1.06 -1.46
C PHE A 77 -3.89 1.98 -1.91
N TRP A 78 -4.71 1.57 -2.88
CA TRP A 78 -5.87 2.38 -3.31
C TRP A 78 -6.86 2.64 -2.18
N ASN A 79 -7.03 1.68 -1.27
CA ASN A 79 -7.86 1.87 -0.07
C ASN A 79 -7.16 2.70 1.02
N SER A 80 -5.82 2.75 1.01
CA SER A 80 -5.01 3.62 1.88
C SER A 80 -5.04 5.09 1.44
N LEU A 81 -5.63 5.39 0.28
CA LEU A 81 -5.83 6.74 -0.24
C LEU A 81 -7.29 7.17 -0.13
N LYS A 82 -7.52 8.48 0.00
CA LYS A 82 -8.86 9.08 0.07
C LYS A 82 -8.85 10.50 -0.52
N PRO A 83 -9.83 10.88 -1.35
CA PRO A 83 -10.07 12.28 -1.72
C PRO A 83 -10.33 13.13 -0.47
N GLY A 84 -9.58 14.21 -0.28
CA GLY A 84 -9.62 14.99 0.96
C GLY A 84 -9.14 14.19 2.19
N GLY A 85 -8.22 13.24 1.98
CA GLY A 85 -7.56 12.49 3.03
C GLY A 85 -6.46 13.31 3.72
N GLY A 86 -5.52 12.62 4.35
CA GLY A 86 -4.51 13.24 5.20
C GLY A 86 -5.07 13.63 6.56
N GLY A 87 -4.49 14.65 7.19
CA GLY A 87 -4.77 14.98 8.58
C GLY A 87 -4.19 13.94 9.55
N GLU A 88 -4.87 13.72 10.68
CA GLU A 88 -4.42 12.78 11.73
C GLU A 88 -5.46 11.68 11.96
N PRO A 89 -5.04 10.46 12.35
CA PRO A 89 -5.98 9.44 12.77
C PRO A 89 -6.67 9.83 14.07
N VAL A 90 -7.82 9.20 14.31
CA VAL A 90 -8.60 9.38 15.53
C VAL A 90 -8.79 8.05 16.27
N GLY A 91 -9.37 8.10 17.46
CA GLY A 91 -9.79 6.90 18.20
C GLY A 91 -8.61 6.03 18.67
N ALA A 92 -8.80 4.70 18.62
CA ALA A 92 -7.85 3.73 19.16
C ALA A 92 -6.50 3.75 18.43
N LEU A 93 -6.52 3.94 17.11
CA LEU A 93 -5.30 4.04 16.30
C LEU A 93 -4.45 5.25 16.70
N ALA A 94 -5.07 6.42 16.90
CA ALA A 94 -4.36 7.63 17.34
C ALA A 94 -3.67 7.42 18.69
N LYS A 95 -4.36 6.77 19.64
CA LYS A 95 -3.79 6.43 20.95
C LYS A 95 -2.61 5.46 20.82
N ALA A 96 -2.71 4.44 19.96
CA ALA A 96 -1.63 3.49 19.73
C ALA A 96 -0.39 4.16 19.10
N ILE A 97 -0.60 5.09 18.16
CA ILE A 97 0.46 5.89 17.56
C ILE A 97 1.15 6.77 18.62
N VAL A 98 0.39 7.50 19.42
CA VAL A 98 0.94 8.33 20.50
C VAL A 98 1.67 7.47 21.54
N ALA A 99 1.17 6.28 21.87
CA ALA A 99 1.85 5.37 22.80
C ALA A 99 3.22 4.89 22.29
N LYS A 100 3.38 4.66 20.98
CA LYS A 100 4.63 4.20 20.37
C LYS A 100 5.63 5.34 20.11
N TRP A 101 5.17 6.46 19.56
CA TRP A 101 6.03 7.55 19.09
C TRP A 101 5.98 8.82 19.96
N GLY A 102 5.14 8.86 20.98
CA GLY A 102 4.93 10.03 21.85
C GLY A 102 4.05 11.12 21.23
N SER A 103 4.01 11.23 19.90
CA SER A 103 3.12 12.15 19.17
C SER A 103 2.88 11.70 17.74
N PHE A 104 1.82 12.21 17.10
CA PHE A 104 1.62 11.99 15.67
C PHE A 104 2.71 12.63 14.82
N ALA A 105 3.26 13.78 15.24
CA ALA A 105 4.39 14.43 14.56
C ALA A 105 5.63 13.52 14.52
N ALA A 106 5.98 12.88 15.63
CA ALA A 106 7.09 11.93 15.70
C ALA A 106 6.84 10.66 14.86
N PHE A 107 5.59 10.17 14.81
CA PHE A 107 5.21 9.10 13.88
C PHE A 107 5.39 9.53 12.42
N ARG A 108 4.94 10.73 12.05
CA ARG A 108 5.09 11.26 10.68
C ARG A 108 6.57 11.32 10.29
N GLU A 109 7.44 11.80 11.18
CA GLU A 109 8.88 11.83 10.94
C GLU A 109 9.44 10.41 10.72
N ALA A 110 9.08 9.46 11.59
CA ALA A 110 9.52 8.07 11.48
C ALA A 110 9.03 7.39 10.18
N PHE A 111 7.75 7.57 9.84
CA PHE A 111 7.15 7.04 8.62
C PHE A 111 7.79 7.66 7.37
N SER A 112 7.95 8.99 7.34
CA SER A 112 8.57 9.68 6.22
C SER A 112 10.02 9.25 6.03
N LYS A 113 10.80 9.17 7.11
CA LYS A 113 12.19 8.68 7.06
C LYS A 113 12.27 7.26 6.50
N SER A 114 11.37 6.37 6.94
CA SER A 114 11.31 4.99 6.47
C SER A 114 10.97 4.90 4.98
N ALA A 115 9.95 5.64 4.53
CA ALA A 115 9.49 5.62 3.14
C ALA A 115 10.51 6.24 2.16
N VAL A 116 11.12 7.37 2.55
CA VAL A 116 12.16 8.00 1.73
C VAL A 116 13.41 7.12 1.66
N GLY A 117 13.79 6.52 2.79
CA GLY A 117 14.99 5.68 2.90
C GLY A 117 14.83 4.24 2.37
N ASN A 118 13.64 3.83 1.92
CA ASN A 118 13.41 2.48 1.38
C ASN A 118 14.09 2.34 0.00
N PHE A 119 15.33 1.83 -0.01
CA PHE A 119 16.16 1.85 -1.21
C PHE A 119 15.62 0.96 -2.34
N GLY A 120 15.53 1.54 -3.55
CA GLY A 120 14.97 0.87 -4.72
C GLY A 120 13.44 0.85 -4.71
N SER A 121 12.89 -0.25 -5.20
CA SER A 121 11.46 -0.53 -5.30
C SER A 121 10.94 -1.18 -4.01
N GLY A 122 9.80 -0.72 -3.52
CA GLY A 122 9.23 -1.28 -2.31
C GLY A 122 7.98 -0.56 -1.80
N TRP A 123 7.60 -0.92 -0.59
CA TRP A 123 6.41 -0.42 0.10
C TRP A 123 6.76 -0.08 1.55
N THR A 124 6.12 0.95 2.08
CA THR A 124 6.23 1.31 3.50
C THR A 124 4.87 1.21 4.15
N TRP A 125 4.82 0.47 5.25
CA TRP A 125 3.59 0.07 5.92
C TRP A 125 3.56 0.61 7.33
N LEU A 126 2.39 1.10 7.75
CA LEU A 126 2.01 1.11 9.15
C LEU A 126 1.33 -0.22 9.45
N VAL A 127 1.82 -0.93 10.46
CA VAL A 127 1.29 -2.25 10.85
C VAL A 127 0.90 -2.28 12.32
N ARG A 128 -0.02 -3.18 12.67
CA ARG A 128 -0.28 -3.62 14.04
C ARG A 128 0.47 -4.94 14.28
N LYS A 129 1.27 -4.98 15.33
CA LYS A 129 2.02 -6.16 15.78
C LYS A 129 1.09 -7.11 16.56
N PRO A 130 1.46 -8.39 16.74
CA PRO A 130 0.64 -9.36 17.48
C PRO A 130 0.32 -8.95 18.93
N ASP A 131 1.21 -8.20 19.58
CA ASP A 131 1.01 -7.67 20.94
C ASP A 131 0.06 -6.46 20.99
N GLY A 132 -0.46 -6.02 19.84
CA GLY A 132 -1.34 -4.87 19.71
C GLY A 132 -0.64 -3.53 19.54
N SER A 133 0.68 -3.47 19.67
CA SER A 133 1.47 -2.26 19.35
C SER A 133 1.48 -1.97 17.86
N VAL A 134 1.93 -0.78 17.47
CA VAL A 134 2.07 -0.37 16.08
C VAL A 134 3.53 -0.16 15.72
N ASP A 135 3.87 -0.39 14.45
CA ASP A 135 5.22 -0.12 13.93
C ASP A 135 5.21 0.30 12.45
N VAL A 136 6.33 0.85 12.00
CA VAL A 136 6.61 1.13 10.59
C VAL A 136 7.55 0.06 10.05
N VAL A 137 7.14 -0.60 8.97
CA VAL A 137 7.95 -1.63 8.31
C VAL A 137 8.09 -1.35 6.82
N ASN A 138 9.27 -1.66 6.28
CA ASN A 138 9.53 -1.60 4.85
C ASN A 138 9.55 -3.00 4.27
N THR A 139 9.01 -3.15 3.07
CA THR A 139 9.19 -4.35 2.25
C THR A 139 9.83 -3.96 0.92
N SER A 140 10.68 -4.83 0.39
CA SER A 140 11.30 -4.66 -0.91
C SER A 140 10.49 -5.36 -2.00
N ASN A 141 10.47 -4.76 -3.19
CA ASN A 141 9.78 -5.27 -4.37
C ASN A 141 8.28 -5.55 -4.09
N ALA A 142 7.87 -6.81 -4.18
CA ALA A 142 6.49 -7.25 -3.94
C ALA A 142 6.22 -7.72 -2.51
N GLY A 143 7.22 -7.67 -1.61
CA GLY A 143 7.06 -8.13 -0.23
C GLY A 143 5.89 -7.43 0.47
N THR A 144 5.25 -8.13 1.39
CA THR A 144 4.02 -7.65 2.04
C THR A 144 3.92 -8.18 3.47
N PRO A 145 3.37 -7.41 4.43
CA PRO A 145 3.08 -7.92 5.79
C PRO A 145 2.13 -9.12 5.81
N LEU A 146 1.41 -9.39 4.72
CA LEU A 146 0.50 -10.52 4.61
C LEU A 146 1.16 -11.89 4.84
N THR A 147 2.48 -11.97 4.63
CA THR A 147 3.28 -13.19 4.87
C THR A 147 3.95 -13.22 6.25
N THR A 148 3.64 -12.26 7.11
CA THR A 148 4.15 -12.18 8.49
C THR A 148 3.00 -12.25 9.49
N ALA A 149 3.32 -12.11 10.79
CA ALA A 149 2.31 -12.01 11.84
C ALA A 149 1.72 -10.59 11.99
N ASP A 150 2.29 -9.61 11.28
CA ASP A 150 1.87 -8.22 11.37
C ASP A 150 0.61 -7.97 10.54
N LYS A 151 -0.32 -7.18 11.08
CA LYS A 151 -1.53 -6.76 10.36
C LYS A 151 -1.31 -5.40 9.69
N PRO A 152 -1.37 -5.29 8.36
CA PRO A 152 -1.23 -4.00 7.67
C PRO A 152 -2.42 -3.08 7.95
N LEU A 153 -2.13 -1.81 8.18
CA LEU A 153 -3.13 -0.77 8.49
C LEU A 153 -3.21 0.28 7.40
N LEU A 154 -2.06 0.77 6.94
CA LEU A 154 -1.90 1.78 5.91
C LEU A 154 -0.62 1.47 5.12
N THR A 155 -0.60 1.73 3.81
CA THR A 155 0.62 1.60 3.00
C THR A 155 0.82 2.77 2.07
N ILE A 156 2.08 3.01 1.71
CA ILE A 156 2.48 3.87 0.59
C ILE A 156 3.36 3.07 -0.37
N ASP A 157 3.05 3.17 -1.66
CA ASP A 157 3.91 2.67 -2.73
C ASP A 157 5.10 3.60 -2.93
N VAL A 158 6.33 3.08 -2.83
CA VAL A 158 7.55 3.86 -3.10
C VAL A 158 8.33 3.35 -4.31
N TRP A 159 7.71 2.50 -5.13
CA TRP A 159 8.16 2.29 -6.50
C TRP A 159 8.08 3.61 -7.27
N GLU A 160 9.06 3.85 -8.15
CA GLU A 160 9.14 5.12 -8.87
C GLU A 160 7.88 5.41 -9.69
N HIS A 161 7.25 4.40 -10.28
CA HIS A 161 6.02 4.59 -11.07
C HIS A 161 4.85 5.16 -10.27
N ALA A 162 4.85 5.08 -8.93
CA ALA A 162 3.81 5.65 -8.08
C ALA A 162 3.85 7.19 -8.05
N TYR A 163 5.01 7.79 -8.36
CA TYR A 163 5.19 9.23 -8.19
C TYR A 163 6.00 9.91 -9.29
N TYR A 164 6.66 9.18 -10.21
CA TYR A 164 7.61 9.79 -11.12
C TYR A 164 6.95 10.78 -12.09
N ILE A 165 5.71 10.51 -12.52
CA ILE A 165 4.94 11.38 -13.40
C ILE A 165 4.68 12.75 -12.73
N ASP A 166 4.39 12.76 -11.44
CA ASP A 166 3.98 13.96 -10.70
C ASP A 166 5.14 14.65 -9.96
N TYR A 167 6.14 13.88 -9.51
CA TYR A 167 7.21 14.34 -8.61
C TYR A 167 8.63 14.06 -9.10
N ARG A 168 8.80 13.30 -10.20
CA ARG A 168 10.12 12.83 -10.69
C ARG A 168 10.93 12.20 -9.54
N ASN A 169 12.17 12.65 -9.32
CA ASN A 169 13.03 12.13 -8.25
C ASN A 169 12.62 12.59 -6.84
N ALA A 170 11.63 13.48 -6.69
CA ALA A 170 11.25 14.06 -5.40
C ALA A 170 10.32 13.13 -4.58
N ARG A 171 10.77 11.88 -4.33
CA ARG A 171 10.04 10.92 -3.47
C ARG A 171 9.66 11.51 -2.13
N ALA A 172 10.55 12.29 -1.51
CA ALA A 172 10.27 12.97 -0.24
C ALA A 172 9.03 13.88 -0.33
N LYS A 173 8.84 14.57 -1.46
CA LYS A 173 7.66 15.42 -1.66
C LYS A 173 6.38 14.61 -1.85
N PHE A 174 6.47 13.46 -2.54
CA PHE A 174 5.33 12.54 -2.66
C PHE A 174 4.92 11.97 -1.30
N VAL A 175 5.87 11.51 -0.48
CA VAL A 175 5.62 10.99 0.87
C VAL A 175 5.01 12.06 1.79
N GLU A 176 5.52 13.29 1.73
CA GLU A 176 4.95 14.43 2.46
C GLU A 176 3.50 14.68 2.03
N THR A 177 3.24 14.69 0.72
CA THR A 177 1.90 14.90 0.15
C THR A 177 0.94 13.77 0.52
N PHE A 178 1.42 12.53 0.54
CA PHE A 178 0.64 11.39 0.98
C PHE A 178 0.11 11.57 2.40
N LEU A 179 0.99 11.91 3.35
CA LEU A 179 0.59 12.11 4.75
C LEU A 179 -0.29 13.35 4.94
N ASN A 180 -0.06 14.41 4.17
CA ASN A 180 -0.81 15.66 4.30
C ASN A 180 -2.21 15.62 3.68
N SER A 181 -2.39 14.89 2.58
CA SER A 181 -3.56 15.09 1.72
C SER A 181 -4.21 13.81 1.18
N LEU A 182 -3.60 12.64 1.37
CA LEU A 182 -4.08 11.40 0.75
C LEU A 182 -4.37 10.27 1.74
N ALA A 183 -3.62 10.18 2.84
CA ALA A 183 -3.72 9.08 3.79
C ALA A 183 -5.16 8.88 4.28
N ASN A 184 -5.68 7.66 4.10
CA ASN A 184 -7.02 7.28 4.53
C ASN A 184 -6.99 6.72 5.97
N TRP A 185 -7.05 7.62 6.95
CA TRP A 185 -7.05 7.21 8.35
C TRP A 185 -8.31 6.44 8.78
N ASP A 186 -9.43 6.59 8.07
CA ASP A 186 -10.64 5.79 8.33
C ASP A 186 -10.44 4.32 7.95
N PHE A 187 -9.76 4.07 6.83
CA PHE A 187 -9.36 2.72 6.43
C PHE A 187 -8.36 2.13 7.42
N ALA A 188 -7.33 2.89 7.80
CA ALA A 188 -6.35 2.44 8.80
C ALA A 188 -6.99 2.14 10.16
N GLY A 189 -7.93 2.99 10.62
CA GLY A 189 -8.67 2.79 11.86
C GLY A 189 -9.53 1.53 11.82
N ARG A 190 -10.27 1.29 10.73
CA ARG A 190 -11.05 0.05 10.55
C ARG A 190 -10.17 -1.21 10.53
N ASN A 191 -8.98 -1.13 9.93
CA ASN A 191 -8.02 -2.23 9.93
C ASN A 191 -7.43 -2.47 11.32
N PHE A 192 -7.26 -1.43 12.13
CA PHE A 192 -6.70 -1.52 13.47
C PHE A 192 -7.60 -2.34 14.41
N GLY A 193 -8.92 -2.11 14.36
CA GLY A 193 -9.92 -2.73 15.23
C GLY A 193 -10.72 -1.70 16.01
#